data_AF-A0A246K791-F1
#
_entry.id   AF-A0A246K791-F1
#
_cell.length_a   1.000
_cell.length_b   1.000
_cell.length_c   1.000
_cell.angle_alpha   90.00
_cell.angle_beta   90.00
_cell.angle_gamma   90.00
#
_symmetry.space_group_name_H-M   'P 1'
#
loop_
_entity.id
_entity.type
_entity.pdbx_description
1 polymer ?
#
loop_
_entity_poly.entity_id
_entity_poly.type
_entity_poly.pdbx_seq_one_letter_code
_entity_poly.pdbx_strand_id
1 'polypeptide(L)' 'MPQPVIPLPRYTWGDVETVFDDLALTRAQKDAVEYLLDETRRHSRNLSPLDLLREIICIAFVLGPDSDRPPNAPRLRRS' A
#
# COMPACT_ATOMS: atom_id res chain seq x y z
N MET A 1 2.74 2.15 38.31
CA MET A 1 2.05 1.11 37.53
C MET A 1 2.86 0.87 36.26
N PRO A 2 3.45 -0.32 36.04
CA PRO A 2 4.08 -0.62 34.75
C PRO A 2 3.01 -0.64 33.67
N GLN A 3 3.23 0.06 32.56
CA GLN A 3 2.28 0.05 31.45
C GLN A 3 2.35 -1.29 30.71
N PRO A 4 1.20 -1.89 30.33
CA PRO A 4 1.22 -3.07 29.49
C PRO A 4 1.83 -2.69 28.14
N VAL A 5 2.98 -3.29 27.82
CA VAL A 5 3.57 -3.21 26.49
C VAL A 5 2.65 -4.01 25.58
N ILE A 6 1.81 -3.33 24.80
CA ILE A 6 1.00 -3.98 23.77
C ILE A 6 1.97 -4.47 22.70
N PRO A 7 2.12 -5.79 22.49
CA PRO A 7 2.96 -6.27 21.42
C PRO A 7 2.37 -5.77 20.10
N LEU A 8 3.20 -5.10 19.30
CA LEU A 8 2.81 -4.73 17.95
C LEU A 8 2.41 -6.01 17.19
N PRO A 9 1.27 -6.01 16.48
CA PRO A 9 0.86 -7.15 15.68
C PRO A 9 1.98 -7.53 14.72
N ARG A 10 2.35 -8.81 14.71
CA ARG A 10 3.32 -9.35 13.78
C ARG A 10 2.62 -9.60 12.46
N TYR A 11 2.66 -8.62 11.57
CA TYR A 11 2.15 -8.79 10.21
C TYR A 11 3.14 -9.62 9.39
N THR A 12 2.62 -10.62 8.70
CA THR A 12 3.32 -11.35 7.66
C THR A 12 3.11 -10.68 6.30
N TRP A 13 3.93 -11.02 5.32
CA TRP A 13 3.70 -10.59 3.93
C TRP A 13 2.34 -11.04 3.41
N GLY A 14 1.88 -12.23 3.79
CA GLY A 14 0.56 -12.73 3.40
C GLY A 14 -0.59 -11.88 3.96
N ASP A 15 -0.46 -11.34 5.16
CA ASP A 15 -1.47 -10.44 5.73
C ASP A 15 -1.53 -9.12 4.94
N VAL A 16 -0.37 -8.59 4.54
CA VAL A 16 -0.28 -7.37 3.73
C VAL A 16 -0.87 -7.61 2.34
N GLU A 17 -0.50 -8.71 1.68
CA GLU A 17 -1.03 -9.14 0.38
C GLU A 17 -2.57 -9.28 0.43
N THR A 18 -3.11 -9.88 1.50
CA THR A 18 -4.56 -10.02 1.70
C THR A 18 -5.27 -8.66 1.81
N VAL A 19 -4.73 -7.74 2.63
CA VAL A 19 -5.29 -6.39 2.77
C VAL A 19 -5.34 -5.67 1.42
N PHE A 20 -4.30 -5.81 0.61
CA PHE A 20 -4.24 -5.17 -0.69
C PHE A 20 -5.14 -5.82 -1.74
N ASP A 21 -5.33 -7.13 -1.70
CA ASP A 21 -6.30 -7.82 -2.57
C ASP A 21 -7.74 -7.38 -2.28
N ASP A 22 -8.07 -7.11 -1.00
CA ASP A 22 -9.36 -6.57 -0.56
C ASP A 22 -9.56 -5.11 -0.99
N LEU A 23 -8.49 -4.30 -0.99
CA LEU A 23 -8.55 -2.88 -1.35
C LEU A 23 -8.56 -2.64 -2.87
N ALA A 24 -7.95 -3.52 -3.66
CA ALA A 24 -7.87 -3.37 -5.11
C ALA A 24 -9.19 -3.78 -5.79
N LEU A 25 -9.87 -2.80 -6.40
CA LEU A 25 -11.19 -3.00 -7.01
C LEU A 25 -11.12 -3.39 -8.49
N THR A 26 -10.09 -2.93 -9.20
CA THR A 26 -9.92 -3.18 -10.63
C THR A 26 -8.78 -4.15 -10.90
N ARG A 27 -8.81 -4.82 -12.05
CA ARG A 27 -7.70 -5.69 -12.46
C ARG A 27 -6.38 -4.93 -12.60
N ALA A 28 -6.42 -3.72 -13.14
CA ALA A 28 -5.24 -2.86 -13.26
C ALA A 28 -4.65 -2.50 -11.88
N GLN A 29 -5.51 -2.23 -10.89
CA GLN A 29 -5.08 -2.01 -9.51
C GLN A 29 -4.45 -3.27 -8.90
N LYS A 30 -5.06 -4.45 -9.10
CA LYS A 30 -4.50 -5.72 -8.62
C LYS A 30 -3.11 -6.00 -9.21
N ASP A 31 -2.97 -5.87 -10.52
CA ASP A 31 -1.69 -6.07 -11.22
C ASP A 31 -0.63 -5.07 -10.73
N ALA A 32 -1.01 -3.79 -10.54
CA ALA A 32 -0.10 -2.76 -10.04
C ALA A 32 0.35 -3.03 -8.59
N VAL A 33 -0.58 -3.42 -7.72
CA VAL A 33 -0.26 -3.69 -6.32
C VAL A 33 0.57 -4.97 -6.17
N GLU A 34 0.26 -6.03 -6.91
CA GLU A 34 1.06 -7.26 -6.93
C GLU A 34 2.51 -6.96 -7.31
N TYR A 35 2.72 -6.19 -8.39
CA TYR A 35 4.05 -5.77 -8.82
C TYR A 35 4.78 -4.96 -7.74
N LEU A 36 4.11 -3.96 -7.15
CA LEU A 36 4.73 -3.09 -6.16
C LEU A 36 5.06 -3.84 -4.87
N LEU A 37 4.18 -4.73 -4.40
CA LEU A 37 4.44 -5.55 -3.22
C LEU A 37 5.62 -6.50 -3.43
N ASP A 38 5.74 -7.13 -4.60
CA ASP A 38 6.87 -8.01 -4.90
C ASP A 38 8.20 -7.22 -4.90
N GLU A 39 8.23 -6.05 -5.51
CA GLU A 39 9.42 -5.17 -5.48
C GLU A 39 9.74 -4.68 -4.06
N THR A 40 8.76 -4.21 -3.29
CA THR A 40 8.97 -3.81 -1.89
C THR A 40 9.46 -4.99 -1.05
N ARG A 41 8.94 -6.21 -1.27
CA ARG A 41 9.37 -7.43 -0.58
C ARG A 41 10.82 -7.79 -0.91
N ARG A 42 11.23 -7.68 -2.17
CA ARG A 42 12.64 -7.89 -2.59
C ARG A 42 13.59 -6.90 -1.92
N HIS A 43 13.18 -5.64 -1.80
CA HIS A 43 14.00 -4.58 -1.19
C HIS A 43 13.91 -4.51 0.34
N SER A 44 12.94 -5.18 0.96
CA SER A 44 12.64 -5.09 2.39
C SER A 44 13.83 -5.35 3.33
N ARG A 45 14.77 -6.20 2.93
CA ARG A 45 15.99 -6.51 3.72
C ARG A 45 16.95 -5.33 3.84
N ASN A 46 16.87 -4.38 2.91
CA ASN A 46 17.74 -3.21 2.84
C ASN A 46 17.05 -1.94 3.35
N LEU A 47 15.76 -2.01 3.70
CA LEU A 47 14.97 -0.88 4.19
C LEU A 47 14.97 -0.85 5.72
N SER A 48 15.00 0.36 6.28
CA SER A 48 14.67 0.51 7.70
C SER A 48 13.19 0.13 7.92
N PRO A 49 12.80 -0.28 9.13
CA PRO A 49 11.39 -0.59 9.41
C PRO A 49 10.44 0.57 9.08
N LEU A 50 10.90 1.81 9.24
CA LEU A 50 10.10 3.00 8.97
C LEU A 50 9.98 3.26 7.46
N ASP A 51 11.03 3.01 6.68
CA ASP A 51 10.97 3.13 5.22
C ASP A 51 10.14 2.01 4.60
N LEU A 52 10.26 0.78 5.10
CA LEU A 52 9.39 -0.32 4.67
C LEU A 52 7.91 0.00 4.92
N LEU A 53 7.59 0.56 6.10
CA LEU A 53 6.22 0.99 6.40
C LEU A 53 5.77 2.11 5.47
N ARG A 54 6.64 3.08 5.15
CA ARG A 54 6.34 4.14 4.18
C ARG A 54 6.05 3.56 2.81
N GLU A 55 6.87 2.64 2.31
CA GLU A 55 6.64 1.99 1.02
C GLU A 55 5.28 1.28 0.98
N ILE A 56 4.94 0.50 2.02
CA ILE A 56 3.64 -0.15 2.13
C ILE A 56 2.49 0.87 2.08
N ILE A 57 2.60 1.98 2.81
CA ILE A 57 1.58 3.06 2.77
C ILE A 57 1.52 3.71 1.38
N CYS A 58 2.68 3.89 0.72
CA CYS A 58 2.76 4.44 -0.64
C CYS A 58 1.99 3.60 -1.66
N ILE A 59 2.04 2.27 -1.55
CA ILE A 59 1.27 1.35 -2.41
C ILE A 59 -0.24 1.61 -2.26
N ALA A 60 -0.73 1.88 -1.04
CA ALA A 60 -2.14 2.18 -0.82
C ALA A 60 -2.63 3.45 -1.54
N PHE A 61 -1.75 4.43 -1.79
CA PHE A 61 -2.14 5.61 -2.57
C PHE A 61 -2.38 5.30 -4.07
N VAL A 62 -1.79 4.21 -4.60
CA VAL A 62 -2.07 3.74 -5.97
C VAL A 62 -3.49 3.20 -6.09
N LEU A 63 -4.17 2.90 -4.99
CA LEU A 63 -5.57 2.47 -4.97
C LEU A 63 -6.57 3.63 -4.83
N GLY A 64 -6.09 4.88 -4.73
CA GLY A 64 -6.94 6.04 -4.57
C GLY A 64 -7.85 6.32 -5.79
N PRO A 65 -8.98 7.01 -5.60
CA PRO A 65 -9.97 7.28 -6.66
C PRO A 65 -9.44 8.12 -7.83
N ASP A 66 -8.30 8.81 -7.66
CA ASP A 66 -7.62 9.56 -8.71
C ASP A 66 -6.45 8.77 -9.36
N SER A 67 -6.24 7.49 -9.02
CA SER A 67 -5.11 6.73 -9.59
C SER A 67 -5.28 6.44 -11.10
N ASP A 68 -6.52 6.23 -11.55
CA ASP A 68 -6.86 6.10 -12.98
C ASP A 68 -6.88 7.44 -13.72
N ARG A 69 -6.64 8.56 -13.02
CA ARG A 69 -6.69 9.89 -13.61
C ARG A 69 -5.31 10.25 -14.17
N PRO A 70 -5.17 10.43 -15.50
CA PRO A 70 -3.90 10.92 -16.04
C PRO A 70 -3.62 12.33 -15.47
N PRO A 71 -2.34 12.69 -15.22
CA PRO A 71 -1.96 13.94 -14.56
C PRO A 71 -2.49 15.21 -15.27
N ASN A 72 -2.86 15.10 -16.56
CA ASN A 72 -3.42 16.17 -17.37
C ASN A 72 -4.95 16.14 -17.51
N ALA A 73 -5.68 15.26 -16.82
CA ALA A 73 -7.14 15.23 -16.91
C ALA A 73 -7.73 16.53 -16.33
N PRO A 74 -8.45 17.34 -17.12
CA PRO A 74 -9.02 18.60 -16.65
C PRO A 74 -9.88 18.36 -15.42
N ARG A 75 -9.72 19.20 -14.38
CA ARG A 75 -10.62 19.21 -13.22
C ARG A 75 -12.00 19.60 -13.74
N LEU A 76 -12.87 18.62 -13.97
CA LEU A 76 -14.29 18.87 -14.13
C LEU A 76 -14.74 19.55 -12.82
N ARG A 77 -14.83 20.88 -12.88
CA ARG A 77 -15.55 21.66 -11.88
C ARG A 77 -16.99 21.18 -11.98
N ARG A 78 -17.46 20.41 -11.00
CA ARG A 78 -18.88 20.19 -10.83
C ARG A 78 -19.49 21.54 -10.48
N SER A 79 -20.32 22.04 -11.40
CA SER A 79 -21.24 23.16 -11.22
C SER A 79 -22.31 22.82 -10.19
#